data_AF-A0A350VW94-F1
#
_entry.id   AF-A0A350VW94-F1
#
_cell.length_a   1.000
_cell.length_b   1.000
_cell.length_c   1.000
_cell.angle_alpha   90.00
_cell.angle_beta   90.00
_cell.angle_gamma   90.00
#
_symmetry.space_group_name_H-M   'P 1'
#
loop_
_entity.id
_entity.type
_entity.pdbx_description
1 polymer ?
#
loop_
_entity_poly.entity_id
_entity_poly.type
_entity_poly.pdbx_seq_one_letter_code
_entity_poly.pdbx_strand_id
1 'polypeptide(L)'
;MCDIRYFKRALSLYKTAVREYQAGQADEYTMNTVAYSLQQVVELVLKCHLEFVGVTVPSTHDISKLVRMCKNNGACITITEWIDDNTEKLTAWEAQTRYNMDFFVERDKAAKALKMIKEFLDINYISYEKYPEIESQKDKLLSLLPKNIQFEQNDLNLYYSLFRKQLK
;
A
#
# COMPACT_ATOMS: atom_id res chain seq x y z
N MET A 1 4.53 -13.84 12.47
CA MET A 1 4.89 -13.65 11.05
C MET A 1 3.98 -12.59 10.49
N CYS A 2 4.54 -11.60 9.79
CA CYS A 2 3.77 -10.51 9.17
C CYS A 2 2.66 -11.06 8.27
N ASP A 3 1.48 -10.46 8.36
CA ASP A 3 0.34 -10.88 7.57
C ASP A 3 0.35 -10.24 6.18
N ILE A 4 0.91 -10.94 5.18
CA ILE A 4 0.92 -10.46 3.78
C ILE A 4 -0.49 -10.28 3.19
N ARG A 5 -1.56 -10.71 3.89
CA ARG A 5 -2.94 -10.40 3.51
C ARG A 5 -3.20 -8.89 3.46
N TYR A 6 -2.46 -8.07 4.22
CA TYR A 6 -2.50 -6.62 4.08
C TYR A 6 -2.12 -6.15 2.68
N PHE A 7 -1.00 -6.64 2.13
CA PHE A 7 -0.60 -6.32 0.77
C PHE A 7 -1.59 -6.86 -0.27
N LYS A 8 -2.08 -8.10 -0.12
CA LYS A 8 -3.10 -8.65 -1.02
C LYS A 8 -4.37 -7.79 -1.02
N ARG A 9 -4.81 -7.33 0.16
CA ARG A 9 -5.96 -6.43 0.30
C ARG A 9 -5.70 -5.06 -0.32
N ALA A 10 -4.51 -4.49 -0.12
CA ALA A 10 -4.11 -3.23 -0.73
C ALA A 10 -4.14 -3.34 -2.27
N LEU A 11 -3.56 -4.39 -2.85
CA LEU A 11 -3.60 -4.62 -4.30
C LEU A 11 -5.03 -4.77 -4.83
N SER A 12 -5.90 -5.50 -4.11
CA SER A 12 -7.31 -5.62 -4.48
C SER A 12 -8.03 -4.27 -4.45
N LEU A 13 -7.79 -3.45 -3.41
CA LEU A 13 -8.40 -2.12 -3.29
C LEU A 13 -7.92 -1.18 -4.39
N TYR A 14 -6.62 -1.19 -4.69
CA TYR A 14 -6.06 -0.39 -5.78
C TYR A 14 -6.68 -0.78 -7.13
N LYS A 15 -6.81 -2.09 -7.41
CA LYS A 15 -7.45 -2.58 -8.64
C LYS A 15 -8.92 -2.16 -8.74
N THR A 16 -9.66 -2.21 -7.64
CA THR A 16 -11.05 -1.72 -7.60
C THR A 16 -11.09 -0.22 -7.85
N ALA A 17 -10.25 0.58 -7.17
CA ALA A 17 -10.19 2.03 -7.36
C ALA A 17 -9.90 2.43 -8.81
N VAL A 18 -8.98 1.73 -9.49
CA VAL A 18 -8.70 1.93 -10.92
C VAL A 18 -9.94 1.65 -11.77
N ARG A 19 -10.65 0.54 -11.51
CA ARG A 19 -11.85 0.16 -12.27
C ARG A 19 -12.98 1.17 -12.10
N GLU A 20 -13.26 1.57 -10.86
CA GLU A 20 -14.30 2.58 -10.55
C GLU A 20 -13.99 3.91 -11.24
N TYR A 21 -12.73 4.37 -11.17
CA TYR A 21 -12.31 5.58 -11.86
C TYR A 21 -12.44 5.49 -13.39
N GLN A 22 -12.11 4.34 -13.97
CA GLN A 22 -12.18 4.09 -15.42
C GLN A 22 -13.61 3.93 -15.95
N ALA A 23 -14.55 3.49 -15.12
CA ALA A 23 -15.97 3.40 -15.48
C ALA A 23 -16.57 4.77 -15.86
N GLY A 24 -15.88 5.87 -15.53
CA GLY A 24 -16.15 7.21 -16.07
C GLY A 24 -17.26 7.96 -15.35
N GLN A 25 -17.91 7.34 -14.35
CA GLN A 25 -18.82 8.03 -13.44
C GLN A 25 -17.99 8.87 -12.47
N ALA A 26 -18.05 10.20 -12.65
CA ALA A 26 -17.32 11.16 -11.82
C ALA A 26 -18.24 11.80 -10.76
N ASP A 27 -19.32 11.11 -10.38
CA ASP A 27 -20.19 11.55 -9.31
C ASP A 27 -19.48 11.49 -7.95
N GLU A 28 -20.10 12.15 -6.97
CA GLU A 28 -19.54 12.31 -5.64
C GLU A 28 -19.22 11.00 -4.96
N TYR A 29 -20.18 10.08 -4.98
CA TYR A 29 -20.07 8.78 -4.33
C TYR A 29 -18.92 7.96 -4.92
N THR A 30 -18.81 7.95 -6.25
CA THR A 30 -17.76 7.20 -6.95
C THR A 30 -16.37 7.74 -6.62
N MET A 31 -16.14 9.05 -6.70
CA MET A 31 -14.80 9.60 -6.42
C MET A 31 -14.42 9.51 -4.95
N ASN A 32 -15.39 9.65 -4.04
CA ASN A 32 -15.16 9.45 -2.61
C ASN A 32 -14.79 7.99 -2.31
N THR A 33 -15.45 7.03 -2.97
CA THR A 33 -15.10 5.60 -2.88
C THR A 33 -13.69 5.32 -3.41
N VAL A 34 -13.31 5.94 -4.53
CA VAL A 34 -11.95 5.85 -5.09
C VAL A 34 -10.93 6.42 -4.10
N ALA A 35 -11.15 7.63 -3.59
CA ALA A 35 -10.26 8.29 -2.65
C ALA A 35 -10.08 7.52 -1.34
N TYR A 36 -11.17 7.00 -0.77
CA TYR A 36 -11.13 6.13 0.40
C TYR A 36 -10.31 4.87 0.13
N SER A 37 -10.55 4.20 -1.01
CA SER A 37 -9.80 2.99 -1.38
C SER A 37 -8.30 3.27 -1.51
N LEU A 38 -7.94 4.42 -2.08
CA LEU A 38 -6.55 4.85 -2.22
C LEU A 38 -5.87 5.16 -0.87
N GLN A 39 -6.58 5.81 0.05
CA GLN A 39 -6.10 6.00 1.42
C GLN A 39 -5.82 4.63 2.09
N GLN A 40 -6.78 3.69 1.98
CA GLN A 40 -6.64 2.35 2.57
C GLN A 40 -5.48 1.56 1.97
N VAL A 41 -5.19 1.73 0.67
CA VAL A 41 -4.00 1.11 0.02
C VAL A 41 -2.72 1.54 0.73
N VAL A 42 -2.54 2.85 0.93
CA VAL A 42 -1.34 3.40 1.60
C VAL A 42 -1.26 2.91 3.05
N GLU A 43 -2.37 2.95 3.77
CA GLU A 43 -2.45 2.50 5.16
C GLU A 43 -2.02 1.03 5.32
N LEU A 44 -2.64 0.12 4.58
CA LEU A 44 -2.39 -1.32 4.72
C LEU A 44 -0.94 -1.67 4.36
N VAL A 45 -0.35 -0.99 3.38
CA VAL A 45 1.06 -1.17 3.01
C VAL A 45 1.98 -0.76 4.16
N LEU A 46 1.77 0.42 4.74
CA LEU A 46 2.56 0.90 5.89
C LEU A 46 2.44 -0.04 7.09
N LYS A 47 1.22 -0.48 7.40
CA LYS A 47 0.94 -1.40 8.51
C LYS A 47 1.64 -2.75 8.32
N CYS A 48 1.59 -3.31 7.10
CA CYS A 48 2.29 -4.55 6.78
C CYS A 48 3.80 -4.43 7.02
N HIS A 49 4.43 -3.34 6.57
CA HIS A 49 5.86 -3.13 6.80
C HIS A 49 6.23 -2.92 8.27
N LEU A 50 5.34 -2.32 9.08
CA LEU A 50 5.52 -2.17 10.53
C LEU A 50 5.41 -3.49 11.28
N GLU A 51 4.37 -4.29 10.99
CA GLU A 51 4.21 -5.61 11.59
C GLU A 51 5.39 -6.52 11.28
N PHE A 52 5.97 -6.40 10.09
CA PHE A 52 7.14 -7.17 9.70
C PHE A 52 8.38 -6.89 10.56
N VAL A 53 8.58 -5.65 10.98
CA VAL A 53 9.68 -5.29 11.90
C VAL A 53 9.30 -5.45 13.37
N GLY A 54 8.19 -6.14 13.68
CA GLY A 54 7.76 -6.46 15.03
C GLY A 54 7.04 -5.31 15.76
N VAL A 55 6.63 -4.26 15.04
CA VAL A 55 5.87 -3.15 15.64
C VAL A 55 4.39 -3.53 15.72
N THR A 56 3.82 -3.52 16.92
CA THR A 56 2.37 -3.59 17.08
C THR A 56 1.73 -2.31 16.55
N VAL A 57 1.01 -2.44 15.45
CA VAL A 57 0.40 -1.31 14.77
C VAL A 57 -0.79 -0.78 15.60
N PRO A 58 -0.84 0.52 15.90
CA PRO A 58 -1.97 1.11 16.64
C PRO A 58 -3.25 1.09 15.79
N SER A 59 -4.40 1.05 16.46
CA SER A 59 -5.71 1.29 15.82
C SER A 59 -5.81 2.76 15.40
N THR A 60 -5.30 3.08 14.22
CA THR A 60 -5.25 4.44 13.66
C THR A 60 -5.31 4.41 12.13
N HIS A 61 -5.87 5.47 11.56
CA HIS A 61 -5.91 5.78 10.13
C HIS A 61 -4.99 6.98 9.77
N ASP A 62 -4.19 7.43 10.74
CA ASP A 62 -3.26 8.54 10.56
C ASP A 62 -2.02 8.08 9.78
N ILE A 63 -1.97 8.45 8.50
CA ILE A 63 -0.90 8.13 7.57
C ILE A 63 0.39 8.84 7.99
N SER A 64 0.32 10.07 8.50
CA SER A 64 1.49 10.82 8.98
C SER A 64 2.16 10.08 10.13
N LYS A 65 1.36 9.62 11.09
CA LYS A 65 1.83 8.77 12.20
C LYS A 65 2.45 7.46 11.70
N LEU A 66 1.79 6.77 10.77
CA LEU A 66 2.30 5.49 10.22
C LEU A 66 3.61 5.68 9.45
N VAL A 67 3.74 6.72 8.62
CA VAL A 67 4.99 7.07 7.91
C VAL A 67 6.12 7.33 8.90
N ARG A 68 5.88 8.13 9.94
CA ARG A 68 6.87 8.38 11.00
C ARG A 68 7.27 7.09 11.72
N MET A 69 6.31 6.22 12.00
CA MET A 69 6.61 4.92 12.61
C MET A 69 7.48 4.06 11.69
N CYS A 70 7.20 4.01 10.38
CA CYS A 70 8.03 3.26 9.43
C CYS A 70 9.47 3.77 9.42
N LYS A 71 9.66 5.10 9.37
CA LYS A 71 10.98 5.75 9.42
C LYS A 71 11.72 5.42 10.72
N ASN A 72 11.05 5.52 11.87
CA ASN A 72 11.67 5.36 13.19
C ASN A 72 11.97 3.90 13.57
N ASN A 73 11.29 2.92 12.97
CA ASN A 73 11.46 1.49 13.28
C ASN A 73 12.22 0.72 12.20
N GLY A 74 12.86 1.42 11.25
CA GLY A 74 13.69 0.78 10.22
C GLY A 74 12.93 -0.09 9.22
N ALA A 75 11.62 0.12 9.08
CA ALA A 75 10.76 -0.63 8.18
C ALA A 75 11.35 -0.69 6.75
N CYS A 76 11.20 -1.85 6.10
CA CYS A 76 11.75 -2.07 4.76
C CYS A 76 10.84 -1.47 3.66
N ILE A 77 10.64 -0.15 3.72
CA ILE A 77 9.76 0.58 2.81
C ILE A 77 10.43 1.85 2.30
N THR A 78 10.16 2.19 1.04
CA THR A 78 10.53 3.46 0.43
C THR A 78 9.28 4.34 0.42
N ILE A 79 9.28 5.41 1.22
CA ILE A 79 8.22 6.43 1.19
C ILE A 79 8.54 7.39 0.04
N THR A 80 7.65 7.49 -0.95
CA THR A 80 7.82 8.45 -2.04
C THR A 80 7.55 9.88 -1.54
N GLU A 81 8.17 10.86 -2.17
CA GLU A 81 7.99 12.29 -1.83
C GLU A 81 6.50 12.67 -1.82
N TRP A 82 5.74 12.24 -2.83
CA TRP A 82 4.31 12.52 -2.89
C TRP A 82 3.53 11.94 -1.70
N ILE A 83 3.87 10.74 -1.22
CA ILE A 83 3.20 10.16 -0.04
C ILE A 83 3.54 10.99 1.20
N ASP A 84 4.80 11.36 1.38
CA ASP A 84 5.26 12.16 2.52
C ASP A 84 4.58 13.53 2.56
N ASP A 85 4.48 14.21 1.41
CA ASP A 85 3.86 15.53 1.26
C ASP A 85 2.33 15.51 1.41
N ASN A 86 1.68 14.35 1.18
CA ASN A 86 0.22 14.24 1.14
C ASN A 86 -0.35 13.43 2.32
N THR A 87 0.44 13.17 3.37
CA THR A 87 -0.01 12.36 4.52
C THR A 87 -1.29 12.88 5.17
N GLU A 88 -1.37 14.19 5.44
CA GLU A 88 -2.57 14.82 6.05
C GLU A 88 -3.80 14.71 5.14
N LYS A 89 -3.62 14.96 3.85
CA LYS A 89 -4.68 14.86 2.84
C LYS A 89 -5.19 13.43 2.74
N LEU A 90 -4.29 12.44 2.69
CA LEU A 90 -4.66 11.03 2.65
C LEU A 90 -5.40 10.65 3.93
N THR A 91 -4.95 11.08 5.11
CA THR A 91 -5.69 10.85 6.36
C THR A 91 -7.08 11.48 6.34
N ALA A 92 -7.22 12.70 5.82
CA ALA A 92 -8.53 13.34 5.69
C ALA A 92 -9.49 12.53 4.79
N TRP A 93 -8.99 11.87 3.76
CA TRP A 93 -9.80 11.02 2.88
C TRP A 93 -10.40 9.79 3.57
N GLU A 94 -9.91 9.37 4.74
CA GLU A 94 -10.57 8.30 5.50
C GLU A 94 -11.91 8.77 6.07
N ALA A 95 -11.92 9.91 6.77
CA ALA A 95 -13.12 10.40 7.45
C ALA A 95 -14.04 11.21 6.53
N GLN A 96 -13.48 12.08 5.67
CA GLN A 96 -14.26 13.05 4.90
C GLN A 96 -15.10 12.37 3.82
N THR A 97 -14.57 11.36 3.14
CA THR A 97 -15.29 10.64 2.06
C THR A 97 -16.46 9.80 2.57
N ARG A 98 -16.52 9.52 3.87
CA ARG A 98 -17.51 8.64 4.50
C ARG A 98 -18.59 9.39 5.26
N TYR A 99 -18.24 10.54 5.84
CA TYR A 99 -19.08 11.21 6.83
C TYR A 99 -19.41 12.65 6.48
N ASN A 100 -18.74 13.26 5.49
CA ASN A 100 -19.02 14.62 5.06
C ASN A 100 -19.77 14.61 3.73
N MET A 101 -21.06 14.96 3.79
CA MET A 101 -21.98 15.02 2.64
C MET A 101 -21.68 16.18 1.68
N ASP A 102 -20.84 17.14 2.08
CA ASP A 102 -20.41 18.27 1.24
C ASP A 102 -18.98 18.07 0.70
N PHE A 103 -18.35 16.93 1.03
CA PHE A 103 -16.99 16.64 0.60
C PHE A 103 -16.99 15.79 -0.67
N PHE A 104 -16.23 16.24 -1.67
CA PHE A 104 -16.01 15.51 -2.90
C PHE A 104 -14.55 15.59 -3.31
N VAL A 105 -13.98 14.46 -3.70
CA VAL A 105 -12.67 14.44 -4.37
C VAL A 105 -12.84 14.63 -5.87
N GLU A 106 -12.33 15.76 -6.37
CA GLU A 106 -12.28 16.01 -7.81
C GLU A 106 -11.56 14.89 -8.57
N ARG A 107 -12.09 14.55 -9.75
CA ARG A 107 -11.57 13.49 -10.61
C ARG A 107 -10.08 13.62 -10.88
N ASP A 108 -9.57 14.83 -11.16
CA ASP A 108 -8.14 15.05 -11.44
C ASP A 108 -7.25 14.81 -10.22
N LYS A 109 -7.76 15.10 -9.01
CA LYS A 109 -7.07 14.78 -7.75
C LYS A 109 -7.03 13.28 -7.52
N ALA A 110 -8.10 12.56 -7.82
CA ALA A 110 -8.15 11.10 -7.79
C ALA A 110 -7.21 10.47 -8.83
N ALA A 111 -7.18 11.01 -10.06
CA ALA A 111 -6.29 10.58 -11.14
C ALA A 111 -4.81 10.71 -10.75
N LYS A 112 -4.44 11.86 -10.17
CA LYS A 112 -3.09 12.08 -9.66
C LYS A 112 -2.77 11.07 -8.54
N ALA A 113 -3.67 10.88 -7.58
CA ALA A 113 -3.45 9.94 -6.48
C ALA A 113 -3.30 8.48 -6.97
N LEU A 114 -4.11 8.03 -7.93
CA LEU A 114 -3.96 6.72 -8.57
C LEU A 114 -2.54 6.53 -9.10
N LYS A 115 -2.05 7.48 -9.91
CA LYS A 115 -0.70 7.43 -10.47
C LYS A 115 0.38 7.37 -9.38
N MET A 116 0.33 8.29 -8.42
CA MET A 116 1.39 8.39 -7.40
C MET A 116 1.38 7.21 -6.43
N ILE A 117 0.20 6.63 -6.15
CA ILE A 117 0.08 5.43 -5.32
C ILE A 117 0.54 4.19 -6.10
N LYS A 118 0.34 4.11 -7.42
CA LYS A 118 0.95 3.06 -8.26
C LYS A 118 2.47 3.10 -8.18
N GLU A 119 3.06 4.28 -8.32
CA GLU A 119 4.51 4.47 -8.21
C GLU A 119 5.02 4.03 -6.82
N PHE A 120 4.27 4.35 -5.76
CA PHE A 120 4.56 3.90 -4.40
C PHE A 120 4.48 2.37 -4.23
N LEU A 121 3.50 1.71 -4.86
CA LEU A 121 3.40 0.25 -4.86
C LEU A 121 4.57 -0.38 -5.63
N ASP A 122 4.89 0.15 -6.81
CA ASP A 122 5.91 -0.39 -7.70
C ASP A 122 7.32 -0.29 -7.13
N ILE A 123 7.70 0.88 -6.60
CA ILE A 123 9.02 1.06 -5.97
C ILE A 123 9.21 0.16 -4.74
N ASN A 124 8.10 -0.30 -4.17
CA ASN A 124 8.10 -1.24 -3.06
C ASN A 124 7.84 -2.68 -3.48
N TYR A 125 7.84 -3.02 -4.77
CA TYR A 125 7.62 -4.39 -5.27
C TYR A 125 6.26 -4.98 -4.87
N ILE A 126 5.25 -4.14 -4.64
CA ILE A 126 3.91 -4.57 -4.25
C ILE A 126 3.10 -4.64 -5.55
N SER A 127 3.17 -5.78 -6.22
CA SER A 127 2.50 -6.02 -7.51
C SER A 127 2.16 -7.49 -7.69
N TYR A 128 1.16 -7.76 -8.53
CA TYR A 128 0.89 -9.10 -9.06
C TYR A 128 1.81 -9.48 -10.23
N GLU A 129 2.50 -8.51 -10.83
CA GLU A 129 3.42 -8.72 -11.95
C GLU A 129 4.77 -9.22 -11.44
N LYS A 130 5.36 -10.20 -12.12
CA LYS A 130 6.66 -10.77 -11.72
C LYS A 130 7.80 -9.81 -12.05
N TYR A 131 8.70 -9.59 -11.09
CA TYR A 131 9.93 -8.83 -11.30
C TYR A 131 11.09 -9.80 -11.60
N PRO A 132 11.74 -9.72 -12.78
CA PRO A 132 12.83 -10.62 -13.16
C PRO A 132 13.98 -10.67 -12.14
N GLU A 133 14.29 -9.55 -11.50
CA GLU A 133 15.34 -9.45 -10.48
C GLU A 133 15.06 -10.33 -9.25
N ILE A 134 13.80 -10.62 -8.95
CA ILE A 134 13.41 -11.46 -7.81
C ILE A 134 13.73 -12.92 -8.09
N GLU A 135 13.65 -13.39 -9.34
CA GLU A 135 13.97 -14.77 -9.69
C GLU A 135 15.45 -15.09 -9.39
N SER A 136 16.34 -14.13 -9.61
CA SER A 136 17.77 -14.28 -9.30
C SER A 136 18.08 -14.42 -7.81
N GLN A 137 17.18 -13.97 -6.93
CA GLN A 137 17.34 -13.98 -5.47
C GLN A 137 16.37 -14.96 -4.78
N LYS A 138 15.63 -15.75 -5.57
CA LYS A 138 14.54 -16.60 -5.10
C LYS A 138 14.98 -17.59 -4.04
N ASP A 139 16.07 -18.32 -4.25
CA ASP A 139 16.53 -19.32 -3.28
C ASP A 139 16.95 -18.68 -1.95
N LYS A 140 17.61 -17.51 -2.01
CA LYS A 140 17.96 -16.72 -0.81
C LYS A 140 16.70 -16.23 -0.11
N LEU A 141 15.71 -15.71 -0.84
CA LEU A 141 14.43 -15.29 -0.26
C LEU A 141 13.69 -16.45 0.39
N LEU A 142 13.57 -17.59 -0.28
CA LEU A 142 12.94 -18.80 0.27
C LEU A 142 13.64 -19.29 1.54
N SER A 143 14.96 -19.11 1.65
CA SER A 143 15.72 -19.47 2.85
C SER A 143 15.37 -18.60 4.08
N LEU A 144 14.87 -17.38 3.86
CA LEU A 144 14.43 -16.46 4.91
C LEU A 144 12.98 -16.71 5.34
N LEU A 145 12.20 -17.40 4.50
CA LEU A 145 10.81 -17.72 4.78
C LEU A 145 10.69 -18.97 5.65
N PRO A 146 9.75 -19.02 6.61
CA PRO A 146 9.48 -20.24 7.34
C PRO A 146 9.07 -21.40 6.44
N LYS A 147 9.64 -22.57 6.72
CA LYS A 147 9.60 -23.78 5.87
C LYS A 147 8.20 -24.30 5.53
N ASN A 148 7.17 -23.88 6.27
CA ASN A 148 5.78 -24.35 6.12
C ASN A 148 4.83 -23.28 5.58
N ILE A 149 5.33 -22.14 5.06
CA ILE A 149 4.47 -21.18 4.37
C ILE A 149 4.01 -21.78 3.05
N GLN A 150 2.70 -21.79 2.84
CA GLN A 150 2.12 -21.88 1.50
C GLN A 150 2.09 -20.47 0.89
N PHE A 151 2.68 -20.32 -0.30
CA PHE A 151 2.65 -19.08 -1.06
C PHE A 151 1.99 -19.32 -2.42
N GLU A 152 1.20 -18.34 -2.86
CA GLU A 152 0.77 -18.26 -4.25
C GLU A 152 1.95 -17.77 -5.12
N GLN A 153 1.90 -18.04 -6.43
CA GLN A 153 3.04 -17.81 -7.32
C GLN A 153 3.53 -16.35 -7.39
N ASN A 154 2.67 -15.38 -7.00
CA ASN A 154 2.98 -13.95 -7.01
C ASN A 154 3.31 -13.40 -5.60
N ASP A 155 3.24 -14.21 -4.55
CA ASP A 155 3.53 -13.77 -3.18
C ASP A 155 5.02 -13.49 -2.96
N LEU A 156 5.90 -14.02 -3.82
CA LEU A 156 7.34 -13.78 -3.76
C LEU A 156 7.68 -12.29 -3.86
N ASN A 157 6.95 -11.51 -4.65
CA ASN A 157 7.12 -10.06 -4.73
C ASN A 157 6.88 -9.39 -3.38
N LEU A 158 5.81 -9.82 -2.70
CA LEU A 158 5.39 -9.29 -1.43
C LEU A 158 6.40 -9.62 -0.33
N TYR A 159 6.91 -10.85 -0.33
CA TYR A 159 8.00 -11.22 0.58
C TYR A 159 9.29 -10.48 0.24
N TYR A 160 9.63 -10.34 -1.04
CA TYR A 160 10.79 -9.55 -1.47
C TYR A 160 10.70 -8.12 -0.95
N SER A 161 9.53 -7.48 -1.03
CA SER A 161 9.27 -6.15 -0.47
C SER A 161 9.71 -6.02 0.99
N LEU A 162 9.40 -7.05 1.81
CA LEU A 162 9.72 -7.09 3.23
C LEU A 162 11.21 -7.41 3.50
N PHE A 163 11.78 -8.35 2.73
CA PHE A 163 13.10 -8.92 2.99
C PHE A 163 14.23 -8.29 2.15
N ARG A 164 13.97 -7.39 1.20
CA ARG A 164 14.99 -6.87 0.26
C ARG A 164 16.25 -6.29 0.91
N LYS A 165 16.15 -5.74 2.13
CA LYS A 165 17.33 -5.26 2.90
C LYS A 165 18.23 -6.41 3.39
N GLN A 166 17.68 -7.60 3.63
CA GLN A 166 18.40 -8.81 4.06
C GLN A 166 18.94 -9.63 2.86
N LEU A 167 18.48 -9.32 1.64
CA LEU A 167 18.91 -9.99 0.42
C LEU A 167 20.15 -9.36 -0.22
N LYS A 168 20.47 -8.12 0.13
CA LYS A 168 21.78 -7.51 -0.17
C LYS A 168 22.90 -8.17 0.63
#